data_AF-A0A6A6Z4U4-F1
#
_entry.id   AF-A0A6A6Z4U4-F1
#
_cell.length_a   1.000
_cell.length_b   1.000
_cell.length_c   1.000
_cell.angle_alpha   90.00
_cell.angle_beta   90.00
_cell.angle_gamma   90.00
#
_symmetry.space_group_name_H-M   'P 1'
#
loop_
_entity.id
_entity.type
_entity.pdbx_description
1 polymer ?
#
loop_
_entity_poly.entity_id
_entity_poly.type
_entity_poly.pdbx_seq_one_letter_code
_entity_poly.pdbx_strand_id
1 'polypeptide(L)'
;FEALSYTWGPATTNSYHKIYIRGHRLHVTQSLHDALSQLRDEVVGYLWVDAVCINQNSDAECSSQVLLMGDIYFSALRVIVWLG
;
A
#
# COMPACT_ATOMS: atom_id res chain seq x y z
N PHE A 1 12.63 1.58 -5.82
CA PHE A 1 11.16 1.65 -5.69
C PHE A 1 10.81 2.94 -4.96
N GLU A 2 9.58 3.39 -5.07
CA GLU A 2 9.00 4.46 -4.27
C GLU A 2 8.12 3.83 -3.18
N ALA A 3 7.88 4.51 -2.07
CA ALA A 3 7.01 4.00 -1.00
C ALA A 3 5.81 4.92 -0.80
N LEU A 4 4.63 4.33 -0.55
CA LEU A 4 3.42 5.06 -0.20
C LEU A 4 3.20 4.99 1.31
N SER A 5 3.05 6.15 1.95
CA SER A 5 2.61 6.29 3.34
C SER A 5 1.21 6.89 3.32
N TYR A 6 0.22 6.15 3.83
CA TYR A 6 -1.19 6.53 3.80
C TYR A 6 -1.90 6.01 5.04
N THR A 7 -3.05 6.59 5.36
CA THR A 7 -3.90 6.06 6.43
C THR A 7 -4.75 4.92 5.89
N TRP A 8 -4.77 3.77 6.57
CA TRP A 8 -5.59 2.64 6.11
C TRP A 8 -7.09 2.97 6.11
N GLY A 9 -7.53 3.88 6.98
CA GLY A 9 -8.93 4.25 7.12
C GLY A 9 -9.76 3.16 7.83
N PRO A 10 -11.06 3.42 8.06
CA PRO A 10 -11.92 2.48 8.76
C PRO A 10 -12.24 1.25 7.91
N ALA A 11 -12.11 0.07 8.51
CA ALA A 11 -12.45 -1.23 7.92
C ALA A 11 -13.98 -1.48 7.95
N THR A 12 -14.76 -0.65 7.27
CA THR A 12 -16.22 -0.85 7.14
C THR A 12 -16.53 -1.64 5.87
N THR A 13 -17.60 -2.44 5.87
CA THR A 13 -17.96 -3.33 4.75
C THR A 13 -18.15 -2.60 3.41
N ASN A 14 -18.41 -1.29 3.44
CA ASN A 14 -18.59 -0.42 2.27
C ASN A 14 -17.33 0.35 1.85
N SER A 15 -16.19 0.20 2.55
CA SER A 15 -14.97 0.97 2.28
C SER A 15 -13.90 0.21 1.49
N TYR A 16 -14.23 -0.96 0.92
CA TYR A 16 -13.29 -1.76 0.13
C TYR A 16 -13.53 -1.63 -1.37
N HIS A 17 -12.46 -1.34 -2.09
CA HIS A 17 -12.39 -1.33 -3.55
C HIS A 17 -11.57 -2.49 -4.07
N LYS A 18 -11.81 -2.87 -5.33
CA LYS A 18 -11.08 -3.95 -5.99
C LYS A 18 -10.02 -3.37 -6.90
N ILE A 19 -8.79 -3.81 -6.71
CA ILE A 19 -7.71 -3.61 -7.68
C ILE A 19 -7.26 -4.95 -8.25
N TYR A 20 -6.63 -4.91 -9.41
CA TYR A 20 -6.15 -6.10 -10.11
C TYR A 20 -4.63 -6.03 -10.26
N ILE A 21 -3.95 -7.05 -9.76
CA ILE A 21 -2.49 -7.19 -9.88
C ILE A 21 -2.24 -8.49 -10.64
N ARG A 22 -1.75 -8.37 -11.88
CA ARG A 22 -1.52 -9.51 -12.79
C ARG A 22 -2.74 -10.44 -12.91
N GLY A 23 -3.96 -9.87 -12.93
CA GLY A 23 -5.21 -10.61 -13.02
C GLY A 23 -5.76 -11.14 -11.68
N HIS A 24 -5.00 -11.03 -10.58
CA HIS A 24 -5.48 -11.38 -9.25
C HIS A 24 -6.21 -10.20 -8.60
N ARG A 25 -7.38 -10.49 -8.04
CA ARG A 25 -8.19 -9.52 -7.30
C ARG A 25 -7.62 -9.28 -5.90
N LEU A 26 -7.44 -8.02 -5.54
CA LEU A 26 -7.08 -7.61 -4.17
C LEU A 26 -8.09 -6.56 -3.69
N HIS A 27 -8.53 -6.70 -2.44
CA HIS A 27 -9.38 -5.70 -1.79
C HIS A 27 -8.48 -4.70 -1.07
N VAL A 28 -8.70 -3.41 -1.35
CA VAL A 28 -7.97 -2.29 -0.74
C VAL A 28 -8.96 -1.30 -0.16
N THR A 29 -8.55 -0.53 0.83
CA THR A 29 -9.41 0.49 1.42
C THR A 29 -9.61 1.69 0.48
N GLN A 30 -10.65 2.49 0.70
CA GLN A 30 -10.92 3.74 -0.03
C GLN A 30 -9.68 4.64 -0.11
N SER A 31 -9.02 4.86 1.02
CA SER A 31 -7.82 5.71 1.11
C SER A 31 -6.71 5.23 0.16
N LEU A 32 -6.44 3.92 0.14
CA LEU A 32 -5.44 3.36 -0.78
C LEU A 32 -5.91 3.44 -2.24
N HIS A 33 -7.18 3.15 -2.51
CA HIS A 33 -7.74 3.24 -3.85
C HIS A 33 -7.58 4.65 -4.44
N ASP A 34 -7.88 5.68 -3.64
CA ASP A 34 -7.81 7.08 -4.07
C ASP A 34 -6.35 7.50 -4.30
N ALA A 35 -5.45 7.15 -3.37
CA ALA A 35 -4.02 7.37 -3.53
C ALA A 35 -3.48 6.73 -4.82
N LEU A 36 -3.77 5.45 -5.06
CA LEU A 36 -3.33 4.74 -6.27
C LEU A 36 -3.94 5.32 -7.55
N SER A 37 -5.16 5.83 -7.48
CA SER A 37 -5.83 6.44 -8.63
C SER A 37 -5.17 7.77 -9.02
N GLN A 38 -4.76 8.58 -8.04
CA GLN A 38 -4.06 9.84 -8.30
C GLN A 38 -2.61 9.64 -8.71
N LEU A 39 -1.93 8.65 -8.12
CA LEU A 39 -0.52 8.36 -8.41
C LEU A 39 -0.30 7.58 -9.71
N ARG A 40 -1.37 7.21 -10.42
CA ARG A 40 -1.33 6.34 -11.60
C ARG A 40 -0.34 6.82 -12.67
N ASP A 41 -0.30 8.13 -12.91
CA ASP A 41 0.54 8.73 -13.95
C ASP A 41 1.84 9.35 -13.37
N GLU A 42 1.95 9.49 -12.05
CA GLU A 42 3.11 10.11 -11.39
C GLU A 42 4.21 9.12 -11.02
N VAL A 43 3.85 7.85 -10.77
CA VAL A 43 4.80 6.83 -10.34
C VAL A 43 5.38 6.11 -11.55
N VAL A 44 6.69 6.28 -11.75
CA VAL A 44 7.44 5.66 -12.85
C VAL A 44 8.25 4.51 -12.30
N GLY A 45 7.63 3.33 -12.18
CA GLY A 45 8.30 2.09 -11.79
C GLY A 45 7.59 1.32 -10.68
N TYR A 46 8.38 0.85 -9.70
CA TYR A 46 7.87 0.05 -8.60
C TYR A 46 7.41 0.93 -7.42
N LEU A 47 6.14 0.77 -7.04
CA LEU A 47 5.58 1.34 -5.82
C LEU A 47 5.46 0.25 -4.74
N TRP A 48 6.02 0.50 -3.58
CA TRP A 48 5.80 -0.31 -2.39
C TRP A 48 4.61 0.25 -1.60
N VAL A 49 3.69 -0.64 -1.25
CA VAL A 49 2.50 -0.36 -0.46
C VAL A 49 2.33 -1.51 0.53
N ASP A 50 2.29 -1.24 1.83
CA ASP A 50 2.20 -2.27 2.87
C ASP A 50 1.03 -3.25 2.66
N ALA A 51 -0.19 -2.77 2.40
CA ALA A 51 -1.36 -3.61 2.17
C ALA A 51 -1.28 -4.51 0.90
N VAL A 52 -0.32 -4.26 0.02
CA VAL A 52 -0.11 -5.02 -1.22
C VAL A 52 1.12 -5.91 -1.13
N CYS A 53 2.23 -5.38 -0.60
CA CYS A 53 3.53 -6.05 -0.59
C CYS A 53 3.71 -6.97 0.62
N ILE A 54 2.95 -6.79 1.69
CA ILE A 54 2.98 -7.64 2.89
C ILE A 54 1.77 -8.58 2.84
N ASN A 55 2.00 -9.87 3.11
CA ASN A 55 0.92 -10.82 3.27
C ASN A 55 0.13 -10.55 4.56
N GLN A 56 -1.01 -9.88 4.40
CA GLN A 56 -1.91 -9.50 5.50
C GLN A 56 -2.59 -10.70 6.19
N ASN A 57 -2.49 -11.92 5.64
CA ASN A 57 -3.04 -13.12 6.25
C ASN A 57 -2.01 -13.90 7.11
N SER A 58 -0.79 -13.39 7.25
CA SER A 58 0.26 -14.01 8.05
C SER A 58 0.75 -13.04 9.12
N ASP A 59 0.35 -13.27 10.37
CA ASP A 59 0.81 -12.46 11.51
C ASP A 59 2.33 -12.50 11.69
N ALA A 60 2.95 -13.65 11.36
CA ALA A 60 4.40 -13.82 11.41
C ALA A 60 5.10 -12.94 10.37
N GLU A 61 4.62 -12.92 9.12
CA GLU A 61 5.16 -12.05 8.09
C GLU A 61 4.91 -10.58 8.43
N CYS A 62 3.68 -10.23 8.80
CA CYS A 62 3.30 -8.87 9.17
C CYS A 62 4.20 -8.32 10.27
N SER A 63 4.41 -9.09 11.36
CA SER A 63 5.31 -8.71 12.45
C SER A 63 6.75 -8.50 11.96
N SER A 64 7.25 -9.41 11.11
CA SER A 64 8.60 -9.28 10.56
C SER A 64 8.75 -8.06 9.64
N GLN A 65 7.73 -7.75 8.84
CA GLN A 65 7.74 -6.62 7.91
C GLN A 65 7.62 -5.29 8.65
N VAL A 66 6.82 -5.23 9.71
CA VAL A 66 6.71 -4.05 10.59
C VAL A 66 8.08 -3.66 11.17
N LEU A 67 8.89 -4.65 11.57
CA LEU A 67 10.26 -4.39 12.04
C LEU A 67 11.18 -3.83 10.94
N LEU A 68 10.91 -4.16 9.68
CA LEU A 68 11.69 -3.70 8.51
C LEU A 68 11.16 -2.39 7.92
N MET A 69 9.99 -1.89 8.34
CA MET A 69 9.38 -0.71 7.73
C MET A 69 10.32 0.50 7.72
N GLY A 70 11.07 0.71 8.81
CA GLY A 70 12.06 1.80 8.88
C GLY A 70 13.09 1.72 7.74
N ASP A 71 13.67 0.55 7.52
CA ASP A 71 14.66 0.32 6.46
C ASP A 71 14.04 0.41 5.06
N ILE A 72 12.79 -0.06 4.90
CA ILE A 72 12.06 0.00 3.63
C ILE A 72 11.79 1.46 3.23
N TYR A 73 11.27 2.27 4.15
CA TYR A 73 11.04 3.69 3.90
C TYR A 73 12.34 4.45 3.69
N PHE A 74 13.40 4.13 4.45
CA PHE A 74 14.72 4.73 4.28
C PHE A 74 15.35 4.41 2.92
N SER A 75 15.14 3.19 2.42
CA SER A 75 15.70 2.73 1.14
C SER A 75 14.88 3.14 -0.09
N ALA A 76 13.70 3.74 0.10
CA ALA A 76 12.86 4.22 -0.99
C ALA A 76 13.48 5.45 -1.66
N LEU A 77 13.32 5.58 -2.99
CA LEU A 77 13.79 6.78 -3.73
C LEU A 77 13.12 8.06 -3.22
N ARG A 78 11.82 7.95 -2.90
CA ARG A 78 11.05 8.94 -2.15
C ARG A 78 9.90 8.23 -1.45
N VAL A 79 9.38 8.87 -0.41
CA VAL A 79 8.16 8.48 0.27
C VAL A 79 7.06 9.46 -0.10
N ILE A 80 6.01 8.95 -0.74
CA ILE A 80 4.81 9.71 -1.08
C ILE A 80 3.86 9.63 0.11
N VAL A 81 3.47 10.79 0.64
CA VAL A 81 2.55 10.87 1.77
C VAL A 81 1.17 11.24 1.28
N TRP A 82 0.19 10.38 1.57
CA TRP A 82 -1.21 10.56 1.20
C TRP A 82 -2.04 11.01 2.42
N LEU A 83 -2.66 12.19 2.30
CA LEU A 83 -3.42 12.81 3.39
C LEU A 83 -4.94 12.72 3.25
N GLY A 84 -5.45 12.23 2.11
CA GLY A 84 -6.88 12.21 1.78
C GLY A 84 -7.32 13.39 0.94
#